data_AF-A0A9P7FNM6-F1
#
_entry.id   AF-A0A9P7FNM6-F1
#
_cell.length_a   1.000
_cell.length_b   1.000
_cell.length_c   1.000
_cell.angle_alpha   90.00
_cell.angle_beta   90.00
_cell.angle_gamma   90.00
#
_symmetry.space_group_name_H-M   'P 1'
#
loop_
_entity.id
_entity.type
_entity.pdbx_description
1 polymer ?
#
loop_
_entity_poly.entity_id
_entity_poly.type
_entity_poly.pdbx_seq_one_letter_code
_entity_poly.pdbx_strand_id
1 'polypeptide(L)'
;MAGIIAIYGLVVSVLIAGDLKSEMSLAKGFVQLGAGLSVGLAGLAAGFAVGIVGDAGVRGTAQQPRLFVGMILILIFAEVLGLYGLIVALIMNTSTRAMTQYMSTSNGESVFRIAVPDSKLVLLQKKLDISTLPDELEDAGMAYGAALPDMQRLVTRWRTGYDWRKHEAELNAELPQFTRDIHIQGFGLMNIHYVHKKSRLESAIPLFSLEQILPVTGPGSFIEVRRILPLLVDAQPEHPSFHVIALSLPGFGFSTAPKKKGFALNQIQVAHKLMLALGYDEYVTQGGDWGFFITRRMARLYGPKHIKAWHTNFPCWHKVPNLVFESEQEDGGHFAAFEKPKELVADIRKMFGKGGPAFGVVHGKTGY
;
A
#
# COMPACT_ATOMS: atom_id res chain seq x y z
N MET A 1 -19.66 -13.32 -43.80
CA MET A 1 -20.27 -13.63 -42.48
C MET A 1 -19.22 -14.24 -41.53
N ALA A 2 -18.58 -15.38 -41.87
CA ALA A 2 -17.52 -16.02 -41.04
C ALA A 2 -16.35 -15.13 -40.53
N GLY A 3 -16.05 -13.99 -41.17
CA GLY A 3 -14.99 -13.06 -40.72
C GLY A 3 -15.26 -12.40 -39.36
N ILE A 4 -16.53 -12.22 -38.97
CA ILE A 4 -16.87 -11.58 -37.70
C ILE A 4 -16.53 -12.49 -36.51
N ILE A 5 -16.69 -13.80 -36.66
CA ILE A 5 -16.39 -14.80 -35.62
C ILE A 5 -14.89 -14.79 -35.28
N ALA A 6 -14.01 -14.60 -36.28
CA ALA A 6 -12.57 -14.53 -36.07
C ALA A 6 -12.14 -13.30 -35.24
N ILE A 7 -12.88 -12.19 -35.34
CA ILE A 7 -12.60 -10.96 -34.57
C ILE A 7 -12.79 -11.21 -33.07
N TYR A 8 -13.75 -12.05 -32.67
CA TYR A 8 -13.97 -12.37 -31.25
C TYR A 8 -12.76 -13.05 -30.61
N GLY A 9 -12.15 -14.00 -31.32
CA GLY A 9 -10.93 -14.66 -30.86
C GLY A 9 -9.74 -13.69 -30.76
N LEU A 10 -9.61 -12.80 -31.73
CA LEU A 10 -8.56 -11.77 -31.72
C LEU A 10 -8.70 -10.82 -30.53
N VAL A 11 -9.90 -10.31 -30.26
CA VAL A 11 -10.18 -9.41 -29.14
C VAL A 11 -9.78 -10.05 -27.81
N VAL A 12 -10.19 -11.30 -27.57
CA VAL A 12 -9.85 -11.99 -26.32
C VAL A 12 -8.37 -12.30 -26.22
N SER A 13 -7.71 -12.65 -27.33
CA SER A 13 -6.26 -12.88 -27.36
C SER A 13 -5.47 -11.63 -26.98
N VAL A 14 -5.85 -10.46 -27.51
CA VAL A 14 -5.23 -9.17 -27.19
C VAL A 14 -5.45 -8.80 -25.71
N LEU A 15 -6.65 -9.02 -25.18
CA LEU A 15 -6.96 -8.77 -23.77
C LEU A 15 -6.14 -9.65 -22.83
N ILE A 16 -6.03 -10.94 -23.14
CA ILE A 16 -5.22 -11.88 -22.35
C ILE A 16 -3.74 -11.49 -22.43
N ALA A 17 -3.22 -11.21 -23.62
CA ALA A 17 -1.82 -10.84 -23.83
C ALA A 17 -1.42 -9.59 -23.02
N GLY A 18 -2.29 -8.57 -22.95
CA GLY A 18 -2.06 -7.37 -22.13
C GLY A 18 -2.04 -7.63 -20.62
N ASP A 19 -2.64 -8.73 -20.15
CA ASP A 19 -2.75 -9.08 -18.73
C ASP A 19 -1.72 -10.14 -18.28
N LEU A 20 -0.84 -10.62 -19.17
CA LEU A 20 0.23 -11.59 -18.88
C LEU A 20 1.36 -10.97 -18.04
N LYS A 21 1.81 -11.69 -17.01
CA LYS A 21 2.91 -11.31 -16.11
C LYS A 21 3.78 -12.53 -15.78
N SER A 22 5.05 -12.32 -15.43
CA SER A 22 5.98 -13.40 -15.05
C SER A 22 5.53 -14.16 -13.81
N GLU A 23 4.86 -13.47 -12.88
CA GLU A 23 4.24 -14.06 -11.69
C GLU A 23 2.72 -13.88 -11.78
N MET A 24 1.99 -14.99 -11.86
CA MET A 24 0.54 -15.02 -11.91
C MET A 24 0.01 -16.23 -11.13
N SER A 25 -1.13 -16.06 -10.44
CA SER A 25 -1.75 -17.17 -9.74
C SER A 25 -2.27 -18.23 -10.71
N LEU A 26 -2.15 -19.50 -10.32
CA LEU A 26 -2.63 -20.63 -11.12
C LEU A 26 -4.12 -20.49 -11.45
N ALA A 27 -4.92 -20.00 -10.49
CA ALA A 27 -6.35 -19.74 -10.68
C ALA A 27 -6.60 -18.68 -11.77
N LYS A 28 -5.82 -17.59 -11.82
CA LYS A 28 -5.94 -16.58 -12.88
C LYS A 28 -5.57 -17.15 -14.24
N GLY A 29 -4.53 -17.99 -14.30
CA GLY A 29 -4.16 -18.72 -15.51
C GLY A 29 -5.27 -19.62 -16.04
N PHE A 30 -5.93 -20.40 -15.17
CA PHE A 30 -7.06 -21.24 -15.58
C PHE A 30 -8.28 -20.45 -16.04
N VAL A 31 -8.58 -19.30 -15.44
CA VAL A 31 -9.69 -18.45 -15.88
C VAL A 31 -9.39 -17.84 -17.27
N GLN A 32 -8.16 -17.40 -17.53
CA GLN A 32 -7.76 -16.91 -18.85
C GLN A 32 -7.80 -18.01 -19.92
N LEU A 33 -7.35 -19.22 -19.58
CA LEU A 33 -7.49 -20.39 -20.45
C LEU A 33 -8.97 -20.70 -20.74
N GLY A 34 -9.83 -20.69 -19.72
CA GLY A 34 -11.27 -20.90 -19.86
C GLY A 34 -11.94 -19.82 -20.72
N ALA A 35 -11.53 -18.57 -20.60
CA ALA A 35 -12.01 -17.48 -21.45
C ALA A 35 -11.66 -17.71 -22.93
N GLY A 36 -10.42 -18.14 -23.21
CA GLY A 36 -9.99 -18.50 -24.56
C GLY A 36 -10.77 -19.70 -25.13
N LEU A 37 -10.96 -20.75 -24.33
CA LEU A 37 -11.71 -21.94 -24.72
C LEU A 37 -13.20 -21.63 -24.99
N SER A 38 -13.83 -20.78 -24.18
CA SER A 38 -15.21 -20.35 -24.36
C SER A 38 -15.43 -19.72 -25.75
N VAL A 39 -14.57 -18.77 -26.15
CA VAL A 39 -14.66 -18.13 -27.47
C VAL A 39 -14.34 -19.11 -28.58
N GLY A 40 -13.30 -19.92 -28.42
CA GLY A 40 -12.87 -20.89 -29.43
C GLY A 40 -13.96 -21.92 -29.75
N LEU A 41 -14.55 -22.53 -28.72
CA LEU A 41 -15.58 -23.55 -28.89
C LEU A 41 -16.91 -22.96 -29.39
N ALA A 42 -17.32 -21.78 -28.88
CA ALA A 42 -18.52 -21.10 -29.36
C ALA A 42 -18.36 -20.62 -30.81
N GLY A 43 -17.18 -20.11 -31.17
CA GLY A 43 -16.85 -19.72 -32.54
C GLY A 43 -16.84 -20.90 -33.49
N LEU A 44 -16.31 -22.06 -33.06
CA LEU A 44 -16.37 -23.29 -33.83
C LEU A 44 -17.82 -23.73 -34.08
N ALA A 45 -18.65 -23.76 -33.04
CA ALA A 45 -20.07 -24.11 -33.14
C ALA A 45 -20.85 -23.15 -34.06
N ALA A 46 -20.60 -21.84 -33.93
CA ALA A 46 -21.18 -20.82 -34.80
C ALA A 46 -20.74 -21.01 -36.27
N GLY A 47 -19.44 -21.30 -36.51
CA GLY A 47 -18.92 -21.59 -37.84
C GLY A 47 -19.57 -22.81 -38.49
N PHE A 48 -19.75 -23.90 -37.73
CA PHE A 48 -20.47 -25.09 -38.19
C PHE A 48 -21.93 -24.79 -38.53
N ALA A 49 -22.63 -24.05 -37.65
CA ALA A 49 -24.02 -23.67 -37.88
C ALA A 49 -24.16 -22.80 -39.14
N VAL A 50 -23.30 -21.79 -39.30
CA VAL A 50 -23.26 -20.95 -40.50
C VAL A 50 -22.98 -21.77 -41.76
N GLY A 51 -22.09 -22.78 -41.70
CA GLY A 51 -21.81 -23.68 -42.81
C GLY A 51 -23.03 -24.47 -43.26
N ILE A 52 -23.74 -25.09 -42.32
CA ILE A 52 -24.95 -25.90 -42.60
C ILE A 52 -26.09 -25.01 -43.11
N VAL A 53 -26.36 -23.90 -42.42
CA VAL A 53 -27.42 -22.96 -42.81
C VAL A 53 -27.12 -22.32 -44.16
N GLY A 54 -25.86 -21.98 -44.44
CA GLY A 54 -25.44 -21.42 -45.72
C GLY A 54 -25.66 -22.39 -46.87
N ASP A 55 -25.26 -23.65 -46.70
CA ASP A 55 -25.43 -24.71 -47.70
C ASP A 55 -26.92 -24.99 -48.00
N ALA A 56 -27.74 -25.16 -46.96
CA ALA A 56 -29.18 -25.35 -47.11
C ALA A 56 -29.87 -24.09 -47.68
N GLY A 57 -29.44 -22.92 -47.24
CA GLY A 57 -29.99 -21.63 -47.62
C GLY A 57 -29.77 -21.28 -49.08
N VAL A 58 -28.58 -21.54 -49.62
CA VAL A 58 -28.27 -21.31 -51.04
C VAL A 58 -29.12 -22.22 -51.93
N ARG A 59 -29.26 -23.51 -51.59
CA ARG A 59 -30.15 -24.42 -52.32
C ARG A 59 -31.61 -23.98 -52.26
N GLY A 60 -32.09 -23.61 -51.07
CA GLY A 60 -33.46 -23.14 -50.86
C GLY A 60 -33.77 -21.86 -51.64
N THR A 61 -32.84 -20.90 -51.63
CA THR A 61 -32.99 -19.63 -52.36
C THR A 61 -32.95 -19.85 -53.88
N ALA A 62 -32.11 -20.76 -54.37
CA ALA A 62 -32.05 -21.11 -55.78
C ALA A 62 -33.38 -21.71 -56.29
N GLN A 63 -34.09 -22.47 -55.44
CA GLN A 63 -35.41 -23.02 -55.77
C GLN A 63 -36.54 -21.99 -55.59
N GLN A 64 -36.46 -21.15 -54.55
CA GLN A 64 -37.48 -20.16 -54.21
C GLN A 64 -36.82 -18.84 -53.77
N PRO A 65 -36.69 -17.85 -54.67
CA PRO A 65 -36.00 -16.58 -54.38
C PRO A 65 -36.58 -15.80 -53.19
N ARG A 66 -37.88 -15.96 -52.90
CA ARG A 66 -38.53 -15.34 -51.73
C ARG A 66 -37.94 -15.75 -50.38
N LEU A 67 -37.22 -16.87 -50.31
CA LEU A 67 -36.61 -17.37 -49.08
C LEU A 67 -35.32 -16.63 -48.70
N PHE A 68 -34.79 -15.76 -49.58
CA PHE A 68 -33.52 -15.06 -49.36
C PHE A 68 -33.46 -14.30 -48.03
N VAL A 69 -34.51 -13.53 -47.71
CA VAL A 69 -34.57 -12.73 -46.47
C VAL A 69 -34.62 -13.65 -45.24
N GLY A 70 -35.43 -14.71 -45.29
CA GLY A 70 -35.53 -15.69 -44.21
C GLY A 70 -34.21 -16.41 -43.95
N MET A 71 -33.48 -16.78 -45.01
CA MET A 71 -32.16 -17.38 -44.92
C MET A 71 -31.15 -16.44 -44.23
N ILE A 72 -31.11 -15.16 -44.63
CA ILE A 72 -30.19 -14.18 -44.01
C ILE A 72 -30.45 -14.05 -42.51
N LEU A 73 -31.71 -14.01 -42.09
CA LEU A 73 -32.06 -13.93 -40.67
C LEU A 73 -31.53 -15.15 -39.89
N ILE A 74 -31.67 -16.36 -40.43
CA ILE A 74 -31.16 -17.58 -39.78
C ILE A 74 -29.63 -17.57 -39.71
N LEU A 75 -28.94 -17.08 -40.75
CA LEU A 75 -27.48 -16.91 -40.74
C LEU A 75 -27.00 -15.95 -39.65
N ILE A 76 -27.71 -14.83 -39.46
CA ILE A 76 -27.41 -13.88 -38.37
C ILE A 76 -27.58 -14.57 -37.01
N PHE A 77 -28.67 -15.30 -36.78
CA PHE A 77 -28.87 -16.02 -35.52
C PHE A 77 -27.82 -17.11 -35.27
N ALA A 78 -27.32 -17.77 -36.32
CA ALA A 78 -26.24 -18.75 -36.19
C ALA A 78 -24.92 -18.10 -35.70
N GLU A 79 -24.65 -16.85 -36.08
CA GLU A 79 -23.46 -16.11 -35.63
C GLU A 79 -23.56 -15.64 -34.17
N VAL A 80 -24.77 -15.40 -33.65
CA VAL A 80 -25.00 -14.97 -32.25
C VAL A 80 -24.43 -15.98 -31.25
N LEU A 81 -24.33 -17.27 -31.61
CA LEU A 81 -23.67 -18.27 -30.78
C LEU A 81 -22.21 -17.91 -30.46
N GLY A 82 -21.48 -17.35 -31.43
CA GLY A 82 -20.11 -16.86 -31.22
C GLY A 82 -20.04 -15.65 -30.30
N LEU A 83 -21.05 -14.77 -30.38
CA LEU A 83 -21.16 -13.60 -29.50
C LEU A 83 -21.32 -14.00 -28.03
N TYR A 84 -22.09 -15.04 -27.73
CA TYR A 84 -22.21 -15.55 -26.35
C TYR A 84 -20.86 -16.01 -25.79
N GLY A 85 -20.05 -16.68 -26.60
CA GLY A 85 -18.69 -17.06 -26.23
C GLY A 85 -17.82 -15.86 -25.85
N LEU A 86 -17.91 -14.77 -26.63
CA LEU A 86 -17.22 -13.50 -26.35
C LEU A 86 -17.71 -12.87 -25.04
N ILE A 87 -19.02 -12.77 -24.82
CA ILE A 87 -19.59 -12.18 -23.61
C ILE A 87 -19.09 -12.92 -22.36
N VAL A 88 -19.14 -14.25 -22.39
CA VAL A 88 -18.66 -15.08 -21.27
C VAL A 88 -17.16 -14.84 -21.03
N ALA A 89 -16.34 -14.79 -22.08
CA ALA A 89 -14.92 -14.53 -21.95
C ALA A 89 -14.60 -13.13 -21.39
N LEU A 90 -15.39 -12.11 -21.75
CA LEU A 90 -15.26 -10.76 -21.19
C LEU A 90 -15.64 -10.71 -19.71
N ILE A 91 -16.69 -11.43 -19.30
CA ILE A 91 -17.10 -11.57 -17.90
C ILE A 91 -16.02 -12.30 -17.09
N MET A 92 -15.45 -13.38 -17.64
CA MET A 92 -14.36 -14.12 -16.99
C MET A 92 -13.12 -13.22 -16.84
N ASN A 93 -12.75 -12.45 -17.87
CA ASN A 93 -11.57 -11.59 -17.80
C ASN A 93 -11.79 -10.33 -16.93
N THR A 94 -13.02 -9.83 -16.79
CA THR A 94 -13.31 -8.79 -15.78
C THR A 94 -13.30 -9.37 -14.37
N SER A 95 -13.76 -10.61 -14.21
CA SER A 95 -13.68 -11.34 -12.94
C SER A 95 -12.25 -11.63 -12.52
N THR A 96 -11.29 -11.88 -13.42
CA THR A 96 -9.86 -12.04 -13.03
C THR A 96 -9.25 -10.76 -12.45
N ARG A 97 -9.68 -9.58 -12.93
CA ARG A 97 -9.27 -8.29 -12.36
C ARG A 97 -9.82 -8.13 -10.94
N ALA A 98 -11.09 -8.47 -10.75
CA ALA A 98 -11.69 -8.57 -9.42
C ALA A 98 -11.02 -9.65 -8.56
N MET A 99 -10.59 -10.78 -9.12
CA MET A 99 -9.89 -11.87 -8.41
C MET A 99 -8.48 -11.46 -7.99
N THR A 100 -7.80 -10.63 -8.78
CA THR A 100 -6.51 -10.01 -8.41
C THR A 100 -6.71 -9.07 -7.22
N GLN A 101 -7.81 -8.32 -7.21
CA GLN A 101 -8.23 -7.51 -6.07
C GLN A 101 -8.66 -8.40 -4.87
N TYR A 102 -9.38 -9.49 -5.10
CA TYR A 102 -9.86 -10.39 -4.05
C TYR A 102 -8.74 -11.23 -3.42
N MET A 103 -7.74 -11.66 -4.19
CA MET A 103 -6.55 -12.34 -3.66
C MET A 103 -5.66 -11.38 -2.88
N SER A 104 -5.62 -10.09 -3.23
CA SER A 104 -5.11 -9.05 -2.32
C SER A 104 -5.94 -8.99 -1.03
N THR A 105 -7.27 -9.05 -1.11
CA THR A 105 -8.15 -9.00 0.08
C THR A 105 -8.20 -10.29 0.91
N SER A 106 -7.71 -11.43 0.40
CA SER A 106 -7.77 -12.72 1.11
C SER A 106 -6.89 -12.77 2.36
N ASN A 107 -5.95 -11.82 2.49
CA ASN A 107 -5.19 -11.56 3.70
C ASN A 107 -5.72 -10.35 4.51
N GLY A 108 -6.86 -9.75 4.17
CA GLY A 108 -7.36 -8.55 4.86
C GLY A 108 -6.49 -7.29 4.68
N GLU A 109 -5.48 -7.33 3.80
CA GLU A 109 -4.63 -6.20 3.41
C GLU A 109 -5.13 -5.59 2.10
N SER A 110 -5.26 -4.26 2.05
CA SER A 110 -5.72 -3.51 0.89
C SER A 110 -4.72 -2.42 0.53
N VAL A 111 -4.34 -2.32 -0.75
CA VAL A 111 -3.50 -1.22 -1.24
C VAL A 111 -4.20 0.11 -0.98
N PHE A 112 -3.48 1.05 -0.39
CA PHE A 112 -3.98 2.39 -0.10
C PHE A 112 -3.33 3.41 -1.02
N ARG A 113 -4.14 4.37 -1.49
CA ARG A 113 -3.66 5.55 -2.21
C ARG A 113 -4.29 6.79 -1.60
N ILE A 114 -3.46 7.78 -1.32
CA ILE A 114 -3.88 9.09 -0.88
C ILE A 114 -4.66 9.74 -2.03
N ALA A 115 -5.91 10.10 -1.78
CA ALA A 115 -6.76 10.78 -2.74
C ALA A 115 -7.64 11.80 -2.00
N VAL A 116 -7.07 12.99 -1.75
CA VAL A 116 -7.79 14.08 -1.08
C VAL A 116 -8.76 14.73 -2.09
N PRO A 117 -10.06 14.85 -1.80
CA PRO A 117 -11.00 15.50 -2.72
C PRO A 117 -10.66 16.98 -2.97
N ASP A 118 -10.85 17.46 -4.20
CA ASP A 118 -10.61 18.87 -4.56
C ASP A 118 -11.40 19.84 -3.66
N SER A 119 -12.59 19.45 -3.23
CA SER A 119 -13.41 20.24 -2.31
C SER A 119 -12.69 20.57 -0.99
N LYS A 120 -11.83 19.67 -0.49
CA LYS A 120 -11.01 19.93 0.70
C LYS A 120 -9.88 20.90 0.41
N LEU A 121 -9.29 20.84 -0.78
CA LEU A 121 -8.22 21.77 -1.20
C LEU A 121 -8.77 23.18 -1.43
N VAL A 122 -9.94 23.30 -2.06
CA VAL A 122 -10.65 24.57 -2.22
C VAL A 122 -11.02 25.15 -0.86
N LEU A 123 -11.51 24.32 0.07
CA LEU A 123 -11.80 24.77 1.43
C LEU A 123 -10.54 25.23 2.17
N LEU A 124 -9.41 24.53 2.01
CA LEU A 124 -8.13 24.94 2.58
C LEU A 124 -7.70 26.32 2.06
N GLN A 125 -7.78 26.54 0.75
CA GLN A 125 -7.42 27.85 0.16
C GLN A 125 -8.28 28.98 0.71
N LYS A 126 -9.61 28.78 0.78
CA LYS A 126 -10.52 29.76 1.41
C LYS A 126 -10.13 30.06 2.85
N LYS A 127 -9.71 29.05 3.62
CA LYS A 127 -9.26 29.26 5.01
C LYS A 127 -7.97 30.07 5.06
N LEU A 128 -7.00 29.78 4.20
CA LEU A 128 -5.74 30.54 4.11
C LEU A 128 -6.00 32.01 3.70
N ASP A 129 -6.99 32.24 2.83
CA ASP A 129 -7.35 33.59 2.37
C ASP A 129 -7.93 34.49 3.47
N ILE A 130 -8.70 33.90 4.40
CA ILE A 130 -9.43 34.64 5.45
C ILE A 130 -8.76 34.55 6.83
N SER A 131 -7.61 33.88 6.94
CA SER A 131 -6.90 33.72 8.20
C SER A 131 -6.36 35.05 8.70
N THR A 132 -6.67 35.41 9.95
CA THR A 132 -6.07 36.55 10.65
C THR A 132 -4.85 36.06 11.44
N LEU A 133 -3.73 36.77 11.31
CA LEU A 133 -2.52 36.50 12.10
C LEU A 133 -2.49 37.42 13.34
N PRO A 134 -1.93 36.97 14.47
CA PRO A 134 -1.78 37.80 15.66
C PRO A 134 -0.70 38.88 15.47
N ASP A 135 -0.73 39.90 16.32
CA ASP A 135 0.35 40.89 16.44
C ASP A 135 1.58 40.30 17.18
N GLU A 136 2.73 40.95 17.08
CA GLU A 136 4.00 40.51 17.68
C GLU A 136 4.66 41.64 18.49
N LEU A 137 5.36 41.28 19.58
CA LEU A 137 6.15 42.21 20.37
C LEU A 137 7.44 42.57 19.66
N GLU A 138 7.86 43.84 19.74
CA GLU A 138 9.14 44.30 19.21
C GLU A 138 10.31 43.47 19.81
N ASP A 139 11.25 43.08 18.94
CA ASP A 139 12.47 42.34 19.27
C ASP A 139 12.29 41.02 20.04
N ALA A 140 11.09 40.42 20.04
CA ALA A 140 10.83 39.16 20.76
C ALA A 140 11.42 37.91 20.10
N GLY A 141 11.70 37.96 18.79
CA GLY A 141 12.21 36.81 18.03
C GLY A 141 11.35 35.55 18.25
N MET A 142 11.99 34.43 18.59
CA MET A 142 11.28 33.17 18.91
C MET A 142 11.04 32.96 20.42
N ALA A 143 11.32 33.95 21.27
CA ALA A 143 11.28 33.78 22.72
C ALA A 143 9.88 33.45 23.27
N TYR A 144 8.83 33.81 22.54
CA TYR A 144 7.42 33.57 22.90
C TYR A 144 6.69 32.62 21.93
N GLY A 145 7.43 31.89 21.09
CA GLY A 145 6.87 30.94 20.13
C GLY A 145 7.31 31.21 18.69
N ALA A 146 6.48 30.82 17.73
CA ALA A 146 6.77 31.03 16.31
C ALA A 146 6.68 32.51 15.95
N ALA A 147 7.76 33.05 15.37
CA ALA A 147 7.83 34.45 14.98
C ALA A 147 6.81 34.78 13.87
N LEU A 148 6.17 35.95 13.95
CA LEU A 148 5.14 36.38 12.99
C LEU A 148 5.68 36.43 11.55
N PRO A 149 6.89 36.94 11.25
CA PRO A 149 7.45 36.91 9.90
C PRO A 149 7.57 35.49 9.33
N ASP A 150 7.90 34.50 10.16
CA ASP A 150 7.96 33.09 9.73
C ASP A 150 6.57 32.53 9.43
N MET A 151 5.59 32.83 10.27
CA MET A 151 4.20 32.42 10.03
C MET A 151 3.64 33.05 8.76
N GLN A 152 3.88 34.34 8.51
CA GLN A 152 3.50 35.03 7.28
C GLN A 152 4.15 34.40 6.05
N ARG A 153 5.45 34.09 6.13
CA ARG A 153 6.20 33.41 5.06
C ARG A 153 5.63 32.02 4.78
N LEU A 154 5.34 31.23 5.80
CA LEU A 154 4.77 29.89 5.67
C LEU A 154 3.34 29.91 5.09
N VAL A 155 2.47 30.81 5.58
CA VAL A 155 1.11 30.99 5.05
C VAL A 155 1.17 31.41 3.58
N THR A 156 2.06 32.35 3.24
CA THR A 156 2.26 32.78 1.84
C THR A 156 2.71 31.60 0.98
N ARG A 157 3.72 30.85 1.43
CA ARG A 157 4.23 29.67 0.72
C ARG A 157 3.17 28.59 0.52
N TRP A 158 2.30 28.39 1.51
CA TRP A 158 1.19 27.42 1.45
C TRP A 158 0.10 27.89 0.49
N ARG A 159 -0.25 29.18 0.54
CA ARG A 159 -1.29 29.77 -0.29
C ARG A 159 -0.92 29.76 -1.77
N THR A 160 0.26 30.24 -2.13
CA THR A 160 0.60 30.55 -3.53
C THR A 160 1.61 29.61 -4.16
N GLY A 161 2.45 28.93 -3.37
CA GLY A 161 3.53 28.11 -3.91
C GLY A 161 3.36 26.60 -3.72
N TYR A 162 2.44 26.15 -2.85
CA TYR A 162 2.37 24.76 -2.41
C TYR A 162 1.36 23.96 -3.22
N ASP A 163 1.87 23.03 -4.02
CA ASP A 163 1.08 22.15 -4.84
C ASP A 163 0.86 20.81 -4.11
N TRP A 164 -0.33 20.64 -3.53
CA TRP A 164 -0.72 19.38 -2.89
C TRP A 164 -0.76 18.21 -3.88
N ARG A 165 -1.20 18.42 -5.13
CA ARG A 165 -1.35 17.33 -6.09
C ARG A 165 0.00 16.76 -6.50
N LYS A 166 1.00 17.63 -6.65
CA LYS A 166 2.39 17.20 -6.82
C LYS A 166 2.86 16.31 -5.66
N HIS A 167 2.69 16.76 -4.43
CA HIS A 167 3.15 16.00 -3.26
C HIS A 167 2.34 14.72 -2.99
N GLU A 168 1.04 14.73 -3.27
CA GLU A 168 0.19 13.54 -3.22
C GLU A 168 0.65 12.48 -4.21
N ALA A 169 1.01 12.88 -5.44
CA ALA A 169 1.58 11.98 -6.44
C ALA A 169 2.96 11.43 -6.00
N GLU A 170 3.84 12.28 -5.47
CA GLU A 170 5.14 11.87 -4.92
C GLU A 170 4.99 10.84 -3.79
N LEU A 171 4.12 11.12 -2.81
CA LEU A 171 3.88 10.22 -1.67
C LEU A 171 3.32 8.86 -2.13
N ASN A 172 2.37 8.86 -3.06
CA ASN A 172 1.80 7.63 -3.60
C ASN A 172 2.80 6.83 -4.46
N ALA A 173 3.77 7.49 -5.10
CA ALA A 173 4.78 6.84 -5.92
C ALA A 173 5.89 6.21 -5.07
N GLU A 174 6.32 6.90 -4.02
CA GLU A 174 7.46 6.50 -3.21
C GLU A 174 7.10 5.53 -2.09
N LEU A 175 5.93 5.73 -1.46
CA LEU A 175 5.50 4.96 -0.29
C LEU A 175 4.49 3.87 -0.68
N PRO A 176 4.84 2.58 -0.54
CA PRO A 176 3.88 1.49 -0.67
C PRO A 176 2.97 1.48 0.56
N GLN A 177 1.78 2.06 0.41
CA GLN A 177 0.81 2.24 1.47
C GLN A 177 -0.28 1.18 1.41
N PHE A 178 -0.71 0.74 2.59
CA PHE A 178 -1.72 -0.29 2.76
C PHE A 178 -2.64 0.06 3.91
N THR A 179 -3.81 -0.56 3.90
CA THR A 179 -4.73 -0.60 5.04
C THR A 179 -5.05 -2.04 5.38
N ARG A 180 -5.23 -2.32 6.66
CA ARG A 180 -5.63 -3.64 7.14
C ARG A 180 -6.57 -3.53 8.31
N ASP A 181 -7.57 -4.39 8.31
CA ASP A 181 -8.51 -4.49 9.40
C ASP A 181 -7.92 -5.31 10.56
N ILE A 182 -7.83 -4.69 11.74
CA ILE A 182 -7.29 -5.29 12.96
C ILE A 182 -8.38 -5.29 14.04
N HIS A 183 -8.73 -6.48 14.53
CA HIS A 183 -9.72 -6.62 15.59
C HIS A 183 -9.10 -6.44 16.99
N ILE A 184 -9.66 -5.51 17.76
CA ILE A 184 -9.28 -5.23 19.14
C ILE A 184 -10.48 -5.52 20.06
N GLN A 185 -10.26 -6.37 21.06
CA GLN A 185 -11.29 -6.74 22.02
C GLN A 185 -11.84 -5.49 22.73
N GLY A 186 -13.17 -5.33 22.76
CA GLY A 186 -13.85 -4.17 23.34
C GLY A 186 -13.97 -2.96 22.41
N PHE A 187 -13.14 -2.86 21.37
CA PHE A 187 -13.13 -1.74 20.41
C PHE A 187 -13.59 -2.13 19.00
N GLY A 188 -13.64 -3.42 18.70
CA GLY A 188 -14.12 -3.96 17.43
C GLY A 188 -13.05 -3.93 16.35
N LEU A 189 -13.50 -3.88 15.10
CA LEU A 189 -12.62 -3.82 13.93
C LEU A 189 -12.12 -2.39 13.72
N MET A 190 -10.82 -2.25 13.49
CA MET A 190 -10.18 -0.97 13.18
C MET A 190 -9.46 -1.09 11.85
N ASN A 191 -9.74 -0.19 10.92
CA ASN A 191 -8.97 -0.11 9.68
C ASN A 191 -7.70 0.72 9.93
N ILE A 192 -6.56 0.07 9.77
CA ILE A 192 -5.24 0.57 10.16
C ILE A 192 -4.41 0.81 8.91
N HIS A 193 -3.96 2.03 8.71
CA HIS A 193 -3.04 2.42 7.65
C HIS A 193 -1.58 2.21 8.06
N TYR A 194 -0.75 1.76 7.12
CA TYR A 194 0.68 1.62 7.29
C TYR A 194 1.41 1.68 5.95
N VAL A 195 2.69 2.03 5.99
CA VAL A 195 3.63 1.83 4.89
C VAL A 195 4.32 0.49 5.09
N HIS A 196 4.41 -0.32 4.04
CA HIS A 196 5.14 -1.58 4.06
C HIS A 196 6.07 -1.69 2.86
N LYS A 197 7.35 -1.38 3.07
CA LYS A 197 8.38 -1.51 2.04
C LYS A 197 9.21 -2.76 2.30
N LYS A 198 9.01 -3.79 1.49
CA LYS A 198 9.77 -5.04 1.57
C LYS A 198 11.09 -4.90 0.81
N SER A 199 12.19 -5.33 1.42
CA SER A 199 13.43 -5.62 0.70
C SER A 199 13.23 -6.76 -0.30
N ARG A 200 14.12 -6.81 -1.30
CA ARG A 200 14.22 -7.93 -2.26
C ARG A 200 14.89 -9.16 -1.64
N LEU A 201 15.64 -8.98 -0.54
CA LEU A 201 16.24 -10.08 0.19
C LEU A 201 15.19 -10.74 1.09
N GLU A 202 15.08 -12.06 0.97
CA GLU A 202 14.22 -12.85 1.87
C GLU A 202 14.77 -12.89 3.30
N SER A 203 16.10 -12.81 3.46
CA SER A 203 16.78 -12.74 4.76
C SER A 203 16.66 -11.37 5.45
N ALA A 204 15.96 -10.40 4.85
CA ALA A 204 15.83 -9.06 5.40
C ALA A 204 15.14 -9.06 6.78
N ILE A 205 15.66 -8.22 7.68
CA ILE A 205 15.19 -8.14 9.06
C ILE A 205 13.84 -7.40 9.09
N PRO A 206 12.77 -7.96 9.67
CA PRO A 206 11.51 -7.23 9.84
C PRO A 206 11.66 -6.13 10.90
N LEU A 207 11.55 -4.87 10.48
CA LEU A 207 11.66 -3.69 11.32
C LEU A 207 10.32 -2.97 11.40
N PHE A 208 9.71 -2.97 12.57
CA PHE A 208 8.59 -2.09 12.91
C PHE A 208 9.15 -0.72 13.32
N SER A 209 8.90 0.31 12.52
CA SER A 209 9.31 1.69 12.80
C SER A 209 8.09 2.53 13.17
N LEU A 210 8.23 3.34 14.22
CA LEU A 210 7.18 4.23 14.67
C LEU A 210 7.81 5.52 15.20
N GLU A 211 7.62 6.61 14.46
CA GLU A 211 8.24 7.92 14.75
C GLU A 211 7.21 8.98 15.14
N GLN A 212 5.95 8.59 15.36
CA GLN A 212 4.87 9.57 15.51
C GLN A 212 4.99 10.36 16.79
N ILE A 213 4.62 11.64 16.67
CA ILE A 213 4.71 12.65 17.72
C ILE A 213 3.30 13.21 18.00
N LEU A 214 2.96 13.46 19.28
CA LEU A 214 1.64 14.02 19.64
C LEU A 214 1.52 15.51 19.23
N PRO A 215 0.29 16.04 19.07
CA PRO A 215 0.04 17.46 18.80
C PRO A 215 0.67 18.44 19.80
N VAL A 216 1.01 17.98 21.01
CA VAL A 216 1.64 18.78 22.07
C VAL A 216 3.16 18.83 21.94
N THR A 217 3.78 17.84 21.26
CA THR A 217 5.25 17.75 21.07
C THR A 217 5.68 17.97 19.61
N GLY A 218 4.76 17.94 18.64
CA GLY A 218 4.99 18.26 17.23
C GLY A 218 4.24 17.31 16.27
N PRO A 219 3.91 17.69 15.02
CA PRO A 219 3.09 16.85 14.15
C PRO A 219 3.93 15.82 13.37
N GLY A 220 4.29 14.71 14.04
CA GLY A 220 4.92 13.56 13.39
C GLY A 220 3.93 12.70 12.60
N SER A 221 4.39 11.96 11.59
CA SER A 221 3.52 11.06 10.80
C SER A 221 4.30 9.93 10.12
N PHE A 222 3.57 8.99 9.52
CA PHE A 222 4.17 7.91 8.72
C PHE A 222 5.09 8.39 7.59
N ILE A 223 4.98 9.67 7.18
CA ILE A 223 5.79 10.25 6.09
C ILE A 223 7.28 10.34 6.49
N GLU A 224 7.61 10.38 7.78
CA GLU A 224 8.99 10.49 8.25
C GLU A 224 9.87 9.32 7.79
N VAL A 225 9.27 8.12 7.66
CA VAL A 225 9.98 6.93 7.18
C VAL A 225 10.53 7.11 5.76
N ARG A 226 9.94 8.02 4.96
CA ARG A 226 10.29 8.25 3.55
C ARG A 226 11.79 8.46 3.33
N ARG A 227 12.47 9.14 4.25
CA ARG A 227 13.91 9.45 4.13
C ARG A 227 14.83 8.31 4.52
N ILE A 228 14.38 7.39 5.38
CA ILE A 228 15.18 6.24 5.82
C ILE A 228 14.92 4.98 4.98
N LEU A 229 13.76 4.88 4.31
CA LEU A 229 13.41 3.72 3.48
C LEU A 229 14.47 3.35 2.43
N PRO A 230 15.01 4.27 1.60
CA PRO A 230 16.03 3.94 0.60
C PRO A 230 17.33 3.43 1.24
N LEU A 231 17.61 3.83 2.48
CA LEU A 231 18.84 3.47 3.18
C LEU A 231 18.71 2.12 3.90
N LEU A 232 17.51 1.72 4.33
CA LEU A 232 17.31 0.48 5.08
C LEU A 232 16.86 -0.71 4.22
N VAL A 233 16.19 -0.45 3.11
CA VAL A 233 15.56 -1.53 2.32
C VAL A 233 16.48 -2.07 1.23
N ASP A 234 17.29 -1.20 0.62
CA ASP A 234 18.14 -1.56 -0.50
C ASP A 234 19.32 -2.42 -0.03
N ALA A 235 19.51 -3.56 -0.70
CA ALA A 235 20.53 -4.53 -0.37
C ALA A 235 21.94 -4.00 -0.65
N GLN A 236 22.81 -4.05 0.36
CA GLN A 236 24.21 -3.65 0.27
C GLN A 236 25.07 -4.74 0.94
N PRO A 237 26.14 -5.24 0.32
CA PRO A 237 26.97 -6.31 0.90
C PRO A 237 27.51 -5.99 2.30
N GLU A 238 27.72 -4.71 2.60
CA GLU A 238 28.31 -4.20 3.83
C GLU A 238 27.27 -4.03 4.96
N HIS A 239 25.99 -3.88 4.63
CA HIS A 239 24.95 -3.49 5.58
C HIS A 239 23.72 -4.40 5.54
N PRO A 240 23.08 -4.67 6.70
CA PRO A 240 21.87 -5.48 6.72
C PRO A 240 20.71 -4.74 6.04
N SER A 241 19.87 -5.50 5.33
CA SER A 241 18.62 -5.02 4.74
C SER A 241 17.42 -5.30 5.64
N PHE A 242 16.39 -4.46 5.51
CA PHE A 242 15.20 -4.53 6.34
C PHE A 242 13.91 -4.59 5.50
N HIS A 243 12.92 -5.33 5.98
CA HIS A 243 11.53 -5.05 5.64
C HIS A 243 11.03 -3.97 6.60
N VAL A 244 10.68 -2.79 6.10
CA VAL A 244 10.29 -1.67 6.96
C VAL A 244 8.77 -1.51 6.96
N ILE A 245 8.18 -1.53 8.15
CA ILE A 245 6.76 -1.32 8.41
C ILE A 245 6.63 -0.04 9.23
N ALA A 246 5.92 0.96 8.71
CA ALA A 246 5.64 2.20 9.44
C ALA A 246 4.13 2.40 9.61
N LEU A 247 3.67 2.30 10.86
CA LEU A 247 2.26 2.35 11.23
C LEU A 247 1.74 3.78 11.31
N SER A 248 0.54 4.08 10.79
CA SER A 248 -0.29 5.21 11.25
C SER A 248 -0.99 4.84 12.56
N LEU A 249 -0.72 5.53 13.66
CA LEU A 249 -1.36 5.19 14.93
C LEU A 249 -2.88 5.34 14.82
N PRO A 250 -3.67 4.55 15.56
CA PRO A 250 -5.12 4.72 15.59
C PRO A 250 -5.53 6.17 15.90
N GLY A 251 -6.24 6.81 14.96
CA GLY A 251 -6.62 8.22 15.04
C GLY A 251 -5.64 9.20 14.39
N PHE A 252 -4.54 8.71 13.81
CA PHE A 252 -3.54 9.49 13.09
C PHE A 252 -3.47 9.09 11.62
N GLY A 253 -3.08 10.04 10.77
CA GLY A 253 -2.96 9.83 9.32
C GLY A 253 -4.25 9.30 8.72
N PHE A 254 -4.19 8.10 8.14
CA PHE A 254 -5.33 7.42 7.51
C PHE A 254 -5.89 6.25 8.34
N SER A 255 -5.42 6.07 9.58
CA SER A 255 -5.94 5.03 10.48
C SER A 255 -7.21 5.47 11.19
N THR A 256 -8.15 4.54 11.35
CA THR A 256 -9.43 4.78 12.03
C THR A 256 -9.22 5.20 13.49
N ALA A 257 -9.91 6.27 13.91
CA ALA A 257 -9.90 6.70 15.30
C ALA A 257 -10.79 5.81 16.19
N PRO A 258 -10.34 5.47 17.41
CA PRO A 258 -11.19 4.75 18.36
C PRO A 258 -12.39 5.61 18.78
N LYS A 259 -13.60 5.03 18.79
CA LYS A 259 -14.84 5.72 19.18
C LYS A 259 -15.20 5.61 20.67
N LYS A 260 -14.47 4.77 21.42
CA LYS A 260 -14.70 4.53 22.85
C LYS A 260 -13.51 5.03 23.68
N LYS A 261 -13.78 5.42 24.93
CA LYS A 261 -12.73 5.85 25.88
C LYS A 261 -11.81 4.67 26.26
N GLY A 262 -10.63 4.99 26.79
CA GLY A 262 -9.69 3.99 27.33
C GLY A 262 -8.83 3.26 26.29
N PHE A 263 -8.60 3.86 25.12
CA PHE A 263 -7.88 3.20 24.02
C PHE A 263 -6.35 3.23 24.12
N ALA A 264 -5.77 4.07 24.98
CA ALA A 264 -4.32 4.37 24.97
C ALA A 264 -3.41 3.12 24.89
N LEU A 265 -3.62 2.13 25.75
CA LEU A 265 -2.80 0.91 25.77
C LEU A 265 -3.10 -0.06 24.60
N ASN A 266 -4.26 0.05 23.96
CA ASN A 266 -4.62 -0.83 22.86
C ASN A 266 -3.84 -0.53 21.57
N GLN A 267 -3.21 0.65 21.46
CA GLN A 267 -2.31 0.97 20.35
C GLN A 267 -1.14 -0.03 20.24
N ILE A 268 -0.63 -0.50 21.38
CA ILE A 268 0.43 -1.52 21.47
C ILE A 268 -0.05 -2.86 20.92
N GLN A 269 -1.30 -3.23 21.20
CA GLN A 269 -1.90 -4.45 20.67
C GLN A 269 -2.16 -4.33 19.16
N VAL A 270 -2.59 -3.17 18.68
CA VAL A 270 -2.76 -2.91 17.24
C VAL A 270 -1.44 -3.10 16.50
N ALA A 271 -0.36 -2.46 16.96
CA ALA A 271 0.96 -2.57 16.36
C ALA A 271 1.45 -4.02 16.30
N HIS A 272 1.37 -4.75 17.42
CA HIS A 272 1.80 -6.15 17.44
C HIS A 272 0.94 -7.05 16.55
N LYS A 273 -0.39 -6.92 16.62
CA LYS A 273 -1.30 -7.71 15.79
C LYS A 273 -1.10 -7.43 14.31
N LEU A 274 -0.79 -6.19 13.92
CA LEU A 274 -0.44 -5.86 12.55
C LEU A 274 0.79 -6.66 12.10
N MET A 275 1.87 -6.67 12.89
CA MET A 275 3.09 -7.43 12.56
C MET A 275 2.82 -8.93 12.40
N LEU A 276 2.05 -9.52 13.32
CA LEU A 276 1.64 -10.94 13.21
C LEU A 276 0.78 -11.19 11.96
N ALA A 277 -0.14 -10.28 11.66
CA ALA A 277 -1.02 -10.39 10.51
C ALA A 277 -0.27 -10.27 9.17
N LEU A 278 0.87 -9.57 9.16
CA LEU A 278 1.82 -9.50 8.05
C LEU A 278 2.75 -10.72 7.94
N GLY A 279 2.67 -11.67 8.87
CA GLY A 279 3.47 -12.90 8.90
C GLY A 279 4.82 -12.77 9.59
N TYR A 280 5.07 -11.69 10.32
CA TYR A 280 6.31 -11.50 11.08
C TYR A 280 6.14 -12.02 12.51
N ASP A 281 6.52 -13.28 12.74
CA ASP A 281 6.49 -13.90 14.07
C ASP A 281 7.60 -13.35 14.96
N GLU A 282 8.81 -13.20 14.42
CA GLU A 282 9.92 -12.51 15.07
C GLU A 282 10.30 -11.23 14.31
N TYR A 283 10.46 -10.13 15.02
CA TYR A 283 10.79 -8.83 14.45
C TYR A 283 11.53 -7.93 15.44
N VAL A 284 12.04 -6.81 14.96
CA VAL A 284 12.69 -5.77 15.77
C VAL A 284 11.90 -4.47 15.67
N THR A 285 12.08 -3.60 16.67
CA THR A 285 11.34 -2.34 16.74
C THR A 285 12.28 -1.15 16.82
N GLN A 286 11.89 -0.06 16.18
CA GLN A 286 12.51 1.24 16.33
C GLN A 286 11.43 2.30 16.59
N GLY A 287 11.69 3.24 17.49
CA GLY A 287 10.86 4.44 17.57
C GLY A 287 11.41 5.58 18.42
N GLY A 288 11.14 6.80 17.97
CA GLY A 288 11.30 8.06 18.72
C GLY A 288 9.97 8.55 19.33
N ASP A 289 10.03 9.58 20.20
CA ASP A 289 8.87 10.22 20.85
C ASP A 289 7.76 9.24 21.34
N TRP A 290 6.54 9.26 20.78
CA TRP A 290 5.50 8.29 21.15
C TRP A 290 5.81 6.87 20.72
N GLY A 291 6.54 6.74 19.63
CA GLY A 291 7.20 5.51 19.22
C GLY A 291 8.04 4.90 20.32
N PHE A 292 8.82 5.67 21.08
CA PHE A 292 9.57 5.16 22.22
C PHE A 292 8.65 4.49 23.24
N PHE A 293 7.56 5.16 23.65
CA PHE A 293 6.66 4.62 24.67
C PHE A 293 5.96 3.33 24.21
N ILE A 294 5.52 3.30 22.95
CA ILE A 294 4.83 2.15 22.37
C ILE A 294 5.80 0.99 22.15
N THR A 295 6.93 1.22 21.47
CA THR A 295 7.90 0.17 21.15
C THR A 295 8.58 -0.39 22.39
N ARG A 296 8.88 0.45 23.40
CA ARG A 296 9.36 -0.01 24.72
C ARG A 296 8.34 -0.95 25.38
N ARG A 297 7.07 -0.57 25.35
CA ARG A 297 6.01 -1.38 25.97
C ARG A 297 5.76 -2.66 25.18
N MET A 298 5.85 -2.60 23.85
CA MET A 298 5.83 -3.78 22.98
C MET A 298 6.98 -4.72 23.34
N ALA A 299 8.23 -4.23 23.39
CA ALA A 299 9.41 -5.02 23.75
C ALA A 299 9.26 -5.67 25.12
N ARG A 300 8.70 -4.97 26.11
CA ARG A 300 8.41 -5.55 27.43
C ARG A 300 7.35 -6.65 27.40
N LEU A 301 6.28 -6.48 26.63
CA LEU A 301 5.13 -7.40 26.63
C LEU A 301 5.33 -8.61 25.71
N TYR A 302 5.97 -8.40 24.57
CA TYR A 302 6.10 -9.40 23.50
C TYR A 302 7.55 -9.78 23.22
N GLY A 303 8.53 -9.15 23.88
CA GLY A 303 9.96 -9.44 23.69
C GLY A 303 10.38 -10.90 23.94
N PRO A 304 9.85 -11.59 24.96
CA PRO A 304 10.22 -12.99 25.21
C PRO A 304 9.95 -13.94 24.03
N LYS A 305 9.07 -13.55 23.09
CA LYS A 305 8.67 -14.41 21.97
C LYS A 305 8.86 -13.74 20.61
N HIS A 306 8.37 -12.52 20.44
CA HIS A 306 8.21 -11.89 19.12
C HIS A 306 9.17 -10.72 18.86
N ILE A 307 9.53 -9.93 19.88
CA ILE A 307 10.37 -8.72 19.69
C ILE A 307 11.78 -8.98 20.16
N LYS A 308 12.67 -9.21 19.20
CA LYS A 308 14.01 -9.74 19.48
C LYS A 308 15.01 -8.64 19.84
N ALA A 309 14.74 -7.40 19.41
CA ALA A 309 15.49 -6.22 19.80
C ALA A 309 14.63 -4.95 19.69
N TRP A 310 15.05 -3.92 20.42
CA TRP A 310 14.41 -2.61 20.46
C TRP A 310 15.47 -1.52 20.38
N HIS A 311 15.28 -0.61 19.42
CA HIS A 311 16.11 0.56 19.18
C HIS A 311 15.29 1.83 19.43
N THR A 312 15.91 2.89 19.96
CA THR A 312 15.24 4.18 20.12
C THR A 312 16.22 5.34 20.03
N ASN A 313 15.77 6.42 19.40
CA ASN A 313 16.46 7.72 19.36
C ASN A 313 15.87 8.74 20.35
N PHE A 314 14.99 8.31 21.26
CA PHE A 314 14.37 9.18 22.27
C PHE A 314 14.38 8.53 23.67
N PRO A 315 15.57 8.29 24.27
CA PRO A 315 15.68 7.60 25.56
C PRO A 315 15.28 8.52 26.73
N CYS A 316 13.98 8.72 26.96
CA CYS A 316 13.50 9.64 28.00
C CYS A 316 13.57 9.09 29.45
N TRP A 317 14.23 7.95 29.69
CA TRP A 317 14.33 7.31 31.02
C TRP A 317 15.77 6.88 31.33
N HIS A 318 16.28 7.30 32.49
CA HIS A 318 17.65 7.05 32.97
C HIS A 318 18.01 5.58 33.27
N LYS A 319 17.06 4.63 33.16
CA LYS A 319 17.30 3.20 33.36
C LYS A 319 16.65 2.38 32.25
N VAL A 320 17.46 2.02 31.26
CA VAL A 320 17.10 1.08 30.21
C VAL A 320 17.70 -0.29 30.57
N PRO A 321 16.91 -1.26 31.05
CA PRO A 321 17.44 -2.59 31.34
C PRO A 321 17.85 -3.27 30.03
N ASN A 322 18.96 -4.03 30.07
CA ASN A 322 19.52 -4.75 28.92
C ASN A 322 19.95 -3.83 27.75
N LEU A 323 20.49 -2.65 28.06
CA LEU A 323 21.16 -1.80 27.08
C LEU A 323 22.42 -2.52 26.56
N VAL A 324 22.48 -2.74 25.24
CA VAL A 324 23.60 -3.42 24.57
C VAL A 324 24.35 -2.51 23.59
N PHE A 325 23.78 -1.35 23.28
CA PHE A 325 24.30 -0.37 22.32
C PHE A 325 23.77 1.01 22.69
N GLU A 326 24.67 1.99 22.72
CA GLU A 326 24.36 3.40 22.88
C GLU A 326 25.32 4.21 22.00
N SER A 327 24.78 5.26 21.39
CA SER A 327 25.52 6.26 20.63
C SER A 327 24.90 7.63 20.89
N GLU A 328 25.74 8.65 20.78
CA GLU A 328 25.35 10.05 20.95
C GLU A 328 25.68 10.79 19.65
N GLN A 329 24.77 11.66 19.21
CA GLN A 329 24.90 12.48 18.01
C GLN A 329 24.85 13.95 18.43
N GLU A 330 25.57 14.82 17.72
CA GLU A 330 25.63 16.25 18.03
C GLU A 330 24.28 16.96 17.82
N ASP A 331 23.47 16.49 16.86
CA ASP A 331 22.17 17.04 16.49
C ASP A 331 21.21 15.96 15.93
N GLY A 332 19.95 16.32 15.63
CA GLY A 332 18.92 15.42 15.05
C GLY A 332 17.68 15.17 15.91
N GLY A 333 17.72 15.59 17.18
CA GLY A 333 16.55 15.87 18.02
C GLY A 333 15.42 14.83 18.02
N HIS A 334 14.18 15.33 18.01
CA HIS A 334 12.97 14.50 18.11
C HIS A 334 12.58 13.84 16.78
N PHE A 335 13.03 14.37 15.64
CA PHE A 335 12.65 13.94 14.28
C PHE A 335 13.83 13.31 13.53
N ALA A 336 14.59 12.43 14.19
CA ALA A 336 15.84 11.89 13.65
C ALA A 336 15.69 11.26 12.25
N ALA A 337 14.59 10.56 11.98
CA ALA A 337 14.32 10.00 10.66
C ALA A 337 14.17 11.06 9.55
N PHE A 338 13.73 12.27 9.90
CA PHE A 338 13.55 13.36 8.95
C PHE A 338 14.77 14.29 8.87
N GLU A 339 15.32 14.67 10.03
CA GLU A 339 16.41 15.64 10.17
C GLU A 339 17.79 15.01 9.89
N LYS A 340 18.03 13.81 10.43
CA LYS A 340 19.31 13.09 10.40
C LYS A 340 19.13 11.62 10.01
N PRO A 341 18.56 11.35 8.81
CA PRO A 341 18.24 9.98 8.38
C PRO A 341 19.47 9.09 8.26
N LYS A 342 20.64 9.64 7.93
CA LYS A 342 21.85 8.84 7.72
C LYS A 342 22.43 8.37 9.05
N GLU A 343 22.40 9.24 10.04
CA GLU A 343 22.88 9.01 11.40
C GLU A 343 22.01 7.96 12.09
N LEU A 344 20.67 8.14 12.04
CA LEU A 344 19.73 7.14 12.56
C LEU A 344 19.91 5.77 11.90
N VAL A 345 20.08 5.74 10.57
CA VAL A 345 20.29 4.48 9.84
C VAL A 345 21.66 3.88 10.12
N ALA A 346 22.70 4.68 10.33
CA ALA A 346 24.01 4.20 10.73
C ALA A 346 23.95 3.48 12.09
N ASP A 347 23.20 4.03 13.05
CA ASP A 347 22.99 3.40 14.36
C ASP A 347 22.22 2.08 14.24
N ILE A 348 21.12 2.05 13.47
CA ILE A 348 20.37 0.82 13.19
C ILE A 348 21.29 -0.23 12.53
N ARG A 349 22.05 0.15 11.50
CA ARG A 349 22.98 -0.75 10.80
C ARG A 349 24.11 -1.25 11.69
N LYS A 350 24.62 -0.41 12.60
CA LYS A 350 25.66 -0.81 13.56
C LYS A 350 25.11 -1.79 14.59
N MET A 351 23.88 -1.58 15.06
CA MET A 351 23.22 -2.47 16.01
C MET A 351 22.97 -3.87 15.42
N PHE A 352 22.48 -3.94 14.18
CA PHE A 352 22.03 -5.18 13.54
C PHE A 352 23.00 -5.79 12.51
N GLY A 353 24.05 -5.07 12.12
CA GLY A 353 25.05 -5.52 11.15
C GLY A 353 26.01 -6.56 11.72
N LYS A 354 26.82 -7.20 10.85
CA LYS A 354 27.81 -8.21 11.28
C LYS A 354 28.74 -7.66 12.37
N GLY A 355 28.86 -8.39 13.49
CA GLY A 355 29.63 -7.96 14.66
C GLY A 355 28.92 -6.96 15.58
N GLY A 356 27.72 -6.51 15.20
CA GLY A 356 26.85 -5.70 16.03
C GLY A 356 26.20 -6.51 17.16
N PRO A 357 25.78 -5.85 18.26
CA PRO A 357 25.27 -6.53 19.46
C PRO A 357 23.92 -7.22 19.28
N ALA A 358 23.16 -6.90 18.23
CA ALA A 358 21.89 -7.54 17.90
C ALA A 358 21.94 -8.29 16.55
N PHE A 359 23.15 -8.60 16.06
CA PHE A 359 23.32 -9.38 14.83
C PHE A 359 22.68 -10.76 14.95
N GLY A 360 21.86 -11.14 13.98
CA GLY A 360 21.23 -12.48 13.93
C GLY A 360 20.20 -12.75 15.03
N VAL A 361 19.74 -11.71 15.74
CA VAL A 361 18.80 -11.86 16.87
C VAL A 361 17.40 -12.33 16.42
N VAL A 362 17.04 -12.07 15.16
CA VAL A 362 15.83 -12.60 14.51
C VAL A 362 16.20 -13.88 13.77
N HIS A 363 15.55 -14.98 14.11
CA HIS A 363 15.92 -16.29 13.58
C HIS A 363 15.77 -16.36 12.06
N GLY A 364 16.86 -16.72 11.37
CA GLY A 364 16.91 -16.85 9.92
C GLY A 364 16.82 -15.54 9.13
N LYS A 365 16.86 -14.37 9.80
CA LYS A 365 16.81 -13.04 9.16
C LYS A 365 18.00 -12.21 9.60
N THR A 366 19.10 -12.28 8.85
CA THR A 366 20.35 -11.54 9.15
C THR A 366 20.47 -10.23 8.38
N GLY A 367 19.65 -10.02 7.35
CA GLY A 367 19.73 -8.88 6.45
C GLY A 367 20.78 -8.98 5.34
N TYR A 368 21.47 -10.12 5.21
CA TYR A 368 22.53 -10.36 4.22
C TYR A 368 22.20 -11.51 3.27
#